data_AF-A0A142FVI8-F1
#
_entry.id   AF-A0A142FVI8-F1
#
_cell.length_a   1.000
_cell.length_b   1.000
_cell.length_c   1.000
_cell.angle_alpha   90.00
_cell.angle_beta   90.00
_cell.angle_gamma   90.00
#
_symmetry.space_group_name_H-M   'P 1'
#
loop_
_entity.id
_entity.type
_entity.pdbx_description
1 polymer ?
#
loop_
_entity_poly.entity_id
_entity_poly.type
_entity_poly.pdbx_seq_one_letter_code
_entity_poly.pdbx_strand_id
1 'polypeptide(L)'
;MIALQTAKEGLQAGLPTGEILERAKHSASFAGAMRRNLTEMMDFIGLQRWLGLKSCGDLFQTRQDLVHFTSALRNPVLDQGNNFSGGRAMISSSYLWDQIQTGLVTEIKSLPEDCVFIPLGQGVDAVFEKLASEGCSGSMIPDTNVGGKIATISEVSDDQKTTFLYS
;
A
#
# COMPACT_ATOMS: atom_id res chain seq x y z
N MET A 1 11.49 -4.67 14.34
CA MET A 1 11.95 -5.93 14.99
C MET A 1 11.12 -7.15 14.57
N ILE A 2 9.79 -7.04 14.42
CA ILE A 2 8.91 -8.16 14.06
C ILE A 2 9.34 -8.86 12.75
N ALA A 3 9.64 -8.12 11.69
CA ALA A 3 10.09 -8.70 10.41
C ALA A 3 11.31 -9.63 10.56
N LEU A 4 12.32 -9.16 11.28
CA LEU A 4 13.58 -9.91 11.51
C LEU A 4 13.35 -11.14 12.39
N GLN A 5 12.48 -11.02 13.39
CA GLN A 5 12.11 -12.14 14.24
C GLN A 5 11.36 -13.22 13.43
N THR A 6 10.38 -12.83 12.62
CA THR A 6 9.65 -13.74 11.73
C THR A 6 10.58 -14.40 10.71
N ALA A 7 11.52 -13.64 10.13
CA ALA A 7 12.50 -14.19 9.21
C ALA A 7 13.40 -15.24 9.87
N LYS A 8 13.88 -14.95 11.09
CA LYS A 8 14.68 -15.88 11.89
C LYS A 8 13.94 -17.18 12.18
N GLU A 9 12.67 -17.09 12.58
CA GLU A 9 11.83 -18.27 12.85
C GLU A 9 11.64 -19.12 11.60
N GLY A 10 11.38 -18.48 10.45
CA GLY A 10 11.26 -19.18 9.16
C GLY A 10 12.55 -19.89 8.74
N LEU A 11 13.70 -19.25 8.95
CA LEU A 11 15.01 -19.87 8.72
C LEU A 11 15.24 -21.07 9.64
N GLN A 12 14.88 -20.96 10.92
CA GLN A 12 15.00 -22.06 11.89
C GLN A 12 14.06 -23.24 11.57
N ALA A 13 12.91 -22.96 10.97
CA ALA A 13 11.94 -23.96 10.52
C ALA A 13 12.28 -24.59 9.15
N GLY A 14 13.33 -24.13 8.48
CA GLY A 14 13.75 -24.67 7.17
C GLY A 14 12.80 -24.34 6.01
N LEU A 15 12.05 -23.23 6.10
CA LEU A 15 11.11 -22.81 5.05
C LEU A 15 11.85 -22.30 3.80
N PRO A 16 11.23 -22.39 2.61
CA PRO A 16 11.76 -21.75 1.41
C PRO A 16 11.91 -20.23 1.57
N THR A 17 12.98 -19.66 1.02
CA THR A 17 13.29 -18.22 1.15
C THR A 17 12.12 -17.31 0.73
N GLY A 18 11.41 -17.63 -0.34
CA GLY A 18 10.25 -16.86 -0.81
C GLY A 18 9.17 -16.74 0.28
N GLU A 19 8.85 -17.86 0.92
CA GLU A 19 7.86 -17.92 2.00
C GLU A 19 8.33 -17.18 3.26
N ILE A 20 9.63 -17.22 3.57
CA ILE A 20 10.21 -16.46 4.69
C ILE A 20 10.05 -14.95 4.45
N LEU A 21 10.37 -14.48 3.23
CA LEU A 21 10.27 -13.06 2.87
C LEU A 21 8.82 -12.58 2.88
N GLU A 22 7.91 -13.39 2.37
CA GLU A 22 6.47 -13.11 2.41
C GLU A 22 5.98 -12.97 3.86
N ARG A 23 6.23 -13.97 4.71
CA ARG A 23 5.86 -13.94 6.14
C ARG A 23 6.44 -12.72 6.87
N ALA A 24 7.71 -12.40 6.63
CA ALA A 24 8.37 -11.24 7.25
C ALA A 24 7.78 -9.90 6.79
N LYS A 25 7.44 -9.79 5.50
CA LYS A 25 6.77 -8.61 4.94
C LYS A 25 5.41 -8.43 5.61
N HIS A 26 4.58 -9.48 5.65
CA HIS A 26 3.24 -9.41 6.22
C HIS A 26 3.24 -9.13 7.73
N SER A 27 4.13 -9.78 8.48
CA SER A 27 4.18 -9.58 9.94
C SER A 27 4.52 -8.13 10.31
N ALA A 28 5.36 -7.47 9.51
CA ALA A 28 5.80 -6.10 9.72
C ALA A 28 4.89 -5.03 9.10
N SER A 29 4.18 -5.34 8.01
CA SER A 29 3.28 -4.40 7.32
C SER A 29 2.30 -3.75 8.30
N PHE A 30 2.47 -2.44 8.48
CA PHE A 30 1.66 -1.58 9.36
C PHE A 30 1.58 -2.02 10.83
N ALA A 31 2.45 -2.91 11.32
CA ALA A 31 2.30 -3.51 12.64
C ALA A 31 2.11 -2.47 13.77
N GLY A 32 1.31 -2.82 14.78
CA GLY A 32 1.02 -1.95 15.92
C GLY A 32 -0.23 -1.10 15.74
N ALA A 33 -0.21 0.14 16.27
CA ALA A 33 -1.37 1.04 16.24
C ALA A 33 -1.81 1.38 14.80
N MET A 34 -0.86 1.47 13.89
CA MET A 34 -1.11 1.81 12.49
C MET A 34 -2.04 0.81 11.78
N ARG A 35 -1.81 -0.50 11.95
CA ARG A 35 -2.67 -1.55 11.40
C ARG A 35 -4.08 -1.47 11.94
N ARG A 36 -4.21 -1.27 13.25
CA ARG A 36 -5.53 -1.12 13.90
C ARG A 36 -6.28 0.07 13.33
N ASN A 37 -5.64 1.25 13.26
CA ASN A 37 -6.27 2.45 12.72
C ASN A 37 -6.70 2.24 11.26
N LEU A 38 -5.84 1.64 10.43
CA LEU A 38 -6.15 1.36 9.03
C LEU A 38 -7.32 0.36 8.91
N THR A 39 -7.33 -0.71 9.71
CA THR A 39 -8.46 -1.64 9.78
C THR A 39 -9.75 -0.92 10.17
N GLU A 40 -9.73 -0.09 11.21
CA GLU A 40 -10.91 0.65 11.68
C GLU A 40 -11.45 1.61 10.61
N MET A 41 -10.56 2.33 9.91
CA MET A 41 -10.97 3.22 8.82
C MET A 41 -11.55 2.45 7.63
N MET A 42 -10.91 1.35 7.20
CA MET A 42 -11.41 0.52 6.10
C MET A 42 -12.75 -0.13 6.46
N ASP A 43 -12.92 -0.57 7.70
CA ASP A 43 -14.18 -1.10 8.22
C ASP A 43 -15.28 -0.04 8.29
N PHE A 44 -14.90 1.18 8.67
CA PHE A 44 -15.83 2.31 8.77
C PHE A 44 -16.40 2.70 7.40
N ILE A 45 -15.58 2.73 6.36
CA ILE A 45 -16.05 3.01 4.98
C ILE A 45 -16.76 1.81 4.33
N GLY A 46 -16.87 0.68 5.04
CA GLY A 46 -17.62 -0.49 4.59
C GLY A 46 -16.87 -1.39 3.61
N LEU A 47 -15.56 -1.28 3.51
CA LEU A 47 -14.75 -2.02 2.55
C LEU A 47 -14.76 -3.53 2.80
N GLN A 48 -14.79 -3.95 4.07
CA GLN A 48 -14.94 -5.34 4.46
C GLN A 48 -16.22 -5.96 3.86
N ARG A 49 -17.30 -5.18 3.72
CA ARG A 49 -18.55 -5.69 3.14
C ARG A 49 -18.41 -5.91 1.63
N TRP A 50 -17.73 -5.00 0.94
CA TRP A 50 -17.43 -5.15 -0.49
C TRP A 50 -16.55 -6.37 -0.75
N LEU A 51 -15.59 -6.63 0.14
CA LEU A 51 -14.68 -7.79 0.09
C LEU A 51 -15.30 -9.11 0.59
N GLY A 52 -16.54 -9.10 1.09
CA GLY A 52 -17.16 -10.28 1.71
C GLY A 52 -16.46 -10.74 3.01
N LEU A 53 -15.77 -9.84 3.70
CA LEU A 53 -15.05 -10.07 4.95
C LEU A 53 -15.85 -9.61 6.16
N LYS A 54 -15.56 -10.21 7.32
CA LYS A 54 -16.10 -9.73 8.59
C LYS A 54 -15.46 -8.41 9.00
N SER A 55 -14.16 -8.28 8.75
CA SER A 55 -13.36 -7.07 9.00
C SER A 55 -12.17 -7.03 8.04
N CYS A 56 -11.76 -5.84 7.66
CA CYS A 56 -10.52 -5.57 6.95
C CYS A 56 -9.27 -5.92 7.79
N GLY A 57 -9.42 -6.28 9.06
CA GLY A 57 -8.36 -6.90 9.86
C GLY A 57 -7.89 -8.24 9.28
N ASP A 58 -8.79 -8.98 8.62
CA ASP A 58 -8.49 -10.28 8.01
C ASP A 58 -7.44 -10.16 6.90
N LEU A 59 -7.35 -9.01 6.23
CA LEU A 59 -6.36 -8.73 5.18
C LEU A 59 -4.91 -8.83 5.71
N PHE A 60 -4.70 -8.49 6.98
CA PHE A 60 -3.37 -8.60 7.61
C PHE A 60 -3.09 -9.98 8.21
N GLN A 61 -4.05 -10.91 8.10
CA GLN A 61 -4.01 -12.20 8.80
C GLN A 61 -4.44 -13.35 7.88
N THR A 62 -5.74 -13.60 7.78
CA THR A 62 -6.31 -14.81 7.17
C THR A 62 -6.56 -14.68 5.67
N ARG A 63 -6.70 -13.44 5.16
CA ARG A 63 -7.04 -13.12 3.77
C ARG A 63 -5.98 -12.25 3.09
N GLN A 64 -4.72 -12.64 3.27
CA GLN A 64 -3.57 -11.98 2.65
C GLN A 64 -3.60 -12.08 1.11
N ASP A 65 -4.32 -13.07 0.58
CA ASP A 65 -4.61 -13.24 -0.85
C ASP A 65 -5.37 -12.06 -1.47
N LEU A 66 -6.11 -11.29 -0.66
CA LEU A 66 -6.92 -10.15 -1.11
C LEU A 66 -6.25 -8.79 -0.95
N VAL A 67 -5.00 -8.73 -0.47
CA VAL A 67 -4.30 -7.46 -0.25
C VAL A 67 -2.90 -7.51 -0.82
N HIS A 68 -2.49 -6.41 -1.45
CA HIS A 68 -1.10 -6.20 -1.84
C HIS A 68 -0.57 -4.94 -1.18
N PHE A 69 0.58 -5.04 -0.54
CA PHE A 69 1.23 -3.91 0.13
C PHE A 69 2.44 -3.45 -0.69
N THR A 70 2.47 -2.17 -1.07
CA THR A 70 3.62 -1.57 -1.76
C THR A 70 3.94 -0.17 -1.23
N SER A 71 4.97 0.44 -1.79
CA SER A 71 5.33 1.84 -1.57
C SER A 71 5.43 2.56 -2.90
N ALA A 72 5.06 3.84 -2.93
CA ALA A 72 5.25 4.68 -4.13
C ALA A 72 6.74 4.78 -4.51
N LEU A 73 7.62 4.87 -3.50
CA LEU A 73 9.07 4.78 -3.65
C LEU A 73 9.53 3.45 -3.06
N ARG A 74 10.09 2.56 -3.90
CA ARG A 74 10.54 1.22 -3.45
C ARG A 74 11.72 1.26 -2.49
N ASN A 75 12.58 2.25 -2.66
CA ASN A 75 13.80 2.40 -1.90
C ASN A 75 13.64 3.53 -0.88
N PRO A 76 14.25 3.41 0.32
CA PRO A 76 14.31 4.52 1.27
C PRO A 76 14.94 5.75 0.61
N VAL A 77 14.26 6.89 0.71
CA VAL A 77 14.77 8.17 0.24
C VAL A 77 15.11 9.02 1.45
N LEU A 78 16.28 9.63 1.42
CA LEU A 78 16.74 10.54 2.46
C LEU A 78 16.86 11.95 1.88
N ASP A 79 16.38 12.93 2.64
CA ASP A 79 16.60 14.35 2.36
C ASP A 79 17.51 14.91 3.46
N GLN A 80 18.72 15.29 3.07
CA GLN A 80 19.78 15.76 3.98
C GLN A 80 20.02 14.83 5.19
N GLY A 81 19.97 13.52 4.96
CA GLY A 81 20.18 12.50 6.01
C GLY A 81 18.96 12.22 6.88
N ASN A 82 17.86 12.95 6.70
CA ASN A 82 16.58 12.69 7.36
C ASN A 82 15.67 11.86 6.44
N ASN A 83 14.72 11.15 7.04
CA ASN A 83 13.72 10.42 6.27
C ASN A 83 12.91 11.37 5.39
N PHE A 84 12.79 11.06 4.10
CA PHE A 84 12.00 11.85 3.18
C PHE A 84 10.50 11.65 3.45
N SER A 85 9.78 12.72 3.81
CA SER A 85 8.35 12.70 4.18
C SER A 85 7.40 12.83 2.98
N GLY A 86 7.90 12.77 1.75
CA GLY A 86 7.06 12.79 0.55
C GLY A 86 6.66 14.19 0.07
N GLY A 87 5.36 14.36 -0.20
CA GLY A 87 4.79 15.60 -0.75
C GLY A 87 5.04 15.80 -2.25
N ARG A 88 4.90 17.05 -2.73
CA ARG A 88 5.00 17.41 -4.16
C ARG A 88 6.36 17.05 -4.78
N ALA A 89 7.40 16.92 -3.98
CA ALA A 89 8.74 16.51 -4.43
C ALA A 89 8.73 15.15 -5.15
N MET A 90 7.82 14.24 -4.79
CA MET A 90 7.67 12.94 -5.47
C MET A 90 7.28 13.06 -6.94
N ILE A 91 6.52 14.10 -7.30
CA ILE A 91 6.05 14.31 -8.66
C ILE A 91 6.82 15.39 -9.42
N SER A 92 7.52 16.28 -8.72
CA SER A 92 8.31 17.36 -9.31
C SER A 92 9.78 17.02 -9.56
N SER A 93 10.34 16.04 -8.84
CA SER A 93 11.69 15.52 -9.09
C SER A 93 11.64 14.48 -10.21
N SER A 94 12.38 14.71 -11.30
CA SER A 94 12.47 13.75 -12.40
C SER A 94 13.03 12.40 -11.96
N TYR A 95 13.99 12.40 -11.03
CA TYR A 95 14.56 11.18 -10.46
C TYR A 95 13.53 10.37 -9.67
N LEU A 96 12.80 11.02 -8.76
CA LEU A 96 11.78 10.32 -7.95
C LEU A 96 10.61 9.86 -8.82
N TRP A 97 10.23 10.67 -9.81
CA TRP A 97 9.19 10.29 -10.76
C TRP A 97 9.58 9.09 -11.61
N ASP A 98 10.83 9.01 -12.09
CA ASP A 98 11.34 7.84 -12.82
C ASP A 98 11.31 6.58 -11.94
N GLN A 99 11.69 6.68 -10.66
CA GLN A 99 11.58 5.57 -9.70
C GLN A 99 10.12 5.11 -9.51
N ILE A 100 9.16 6.04 -9.46
CA ILE A 100 7.74 5.74 -9.37
C ILE A 100 7.24 5.06 -10.65
N GLN A 101 7.63 5.57 -11.84
CA GLN A 101 7.21 4.99 -13.11
C GLN A 101 7.78 3.59 -13.34
N THR A 102 9.07 3.41 -13.09
CA THR A 102 9.74 2.11 -13.25
C THR A 102 9.31 1.11 -12.17
N GLY A 103 9.03 1.59 -10.95
CA GLY A 103 8.62 0.79 -9.81
C GLY A 103 7.11 0.61 -9.71
N LEU A 104 6.41 1.62 -9.19
CA LEU A 104 4.98 1.56 -8.85
C LEU A 104 4.10 1.35 -10.08
N VAL A 105 4.31 2.12 -11.17
CA VAL A 105 3.43 2.04 -12.34
C VAL A 105 3.54 0.68 -13.03
N THR A 106 4.75 0.12 -13.15
CA THR A 106 4.96 -1.24 -13.65
C THR A 106 4.20 -2.27 -12.81
N GLU A 107 4.22 -2.11 -11.49
CA GLU A 107 3.50 -3.01 -10.57
C GLU A 107 1.99 -2.85 -10.70
N ILE A 108 1.46 -1.62 -10.74
CA ILE A 108 0.02 -1.37 -10.96
C ILE A 108 -0.46 -2.04 -12.25
N LYS A 109 0.31 -1.97 -13.34
CA LYS A 109 -0.02 -2.61 -14.61
C LYS A 109 -0.05 -4.15 -14.55
N SER A 110 0.55 -4.75 -13.53
CA SER A 110 0.50 -6.20 -13.32
C SER A 110 -0.69 -6.66 -12.46
N LEU A 111 -1.44 -5.72 -11.88
CA LEU A 111 -2.59 -6.01 -11.02
C LEU A 111 -3.89 -6.16 -11.84
N PRO A 112 -4.89 -6.87 -11.30
CA PRO A 112 -6.24 -6.91 -11.87
C PRO A 112 -6.85 -5.52 -12.07
N GLU A 113 -7.66 -5.36 -13.12
CA GLU A 113 -8.29 -4.08 -13.48
C GLU A 113 -9.32 -3.58 -12.45
N ASP A 114 -9.88 -4.48 -11.65
CA ASP A 114 -10.87 -4.20 -10.60
C ASP A 114 -10.26 -3.92 -9.22
N CYS A 115 -8.93 -3.77 -9.15
CA CYS A 115 -8.22 -3.44 -7.93
C CYS A 115 -8.63 -2.06 -7.37
N VAL A 116 -8.83 -2.01 -6.06
CA VAL A 116 -9.03 -0.77 -5.30
C VAL A 116 -7.71 -0.30 -4.71
N PHE A 117 -7.37 0.95 -4.99
CA PHE A 117 -6.18 1.61 -4.47
C PHE A 117 -6.51 2.42 -3.22
N ILE A 118 -5.75 2.21 -2.14
CA ILE A 118 -5.77 3.06 -0.94
C ILE A 118 -4.42 3.76 -0.82
N PRO A 119 -4.31 5.02 -1.30
CA PRO A 119 -3.14 5.84 -1.03
C PRO A 119 -3.10 6.20 0.46
N LEU A 120 -1.91 6.16 1.06
CA LEU A 120 -1.69 6.60 2.43
C LEU A 120 -0.65 7.71 2.43
N GLY A 121 -1.13 8.93 2.71
CA GLY A 121 -0.29 10.13 2.84
C GLY A 121 -0.31 11.03 1.60
N GLN A 122 -0.23 12.34 1.84
CA GLN A 122 -0.41 13.40 0.85
C GLN A 122 0.52 13.31 -0.37
N GLY A 123 1.72 12.76 -0.17
CA GLY A 123 2.63 12.54 -1.29
C GLY A 123 2.13 11.46 -2.24
N VAL A 124 1.63 10.35 -1.69
CA VAL A 124 1.09 9.24 -2.48
C VAL A 124 -0.18 9.70 -3.19
N ASP A 125 -1.02 10.49 -2.53
CA ASP A 125 -2.19 11.13 -3.16
C ASP A 125 -1.78 11.92 -4.41
N ALA A 126 -0.77 12.79 -4.31
CA ALA A 126 -0.27 13.57 -5.44
C ALA A 126 0.29 12.70 -6.59
N VAL A 127 0.88 11.53 -6.27
CA VAL A 127 1.32 10.56 -7.29
C VAL A 127 0.12 9.99 -8.03
N PHE A 128 -0.89 9.51 -7.33
CA PHE A 128 -2.09 8.96 -7.96
C PHE A 128 -2.82 10.02 -8.78
N GLU A 129 -3.00 11.23 -8.25
CA GLU A 129 -3.59 12.37 -8.98
C GLU A 129 -2.85 12.63 -10.31
N LYS A 130 -1.51 12.67 -10.29
CA LYS A 130 -0.71 12.86 -11.50
C LYS A 130 -0.89 11.69 -12.47
N LEU A 131 -0.86 10.44 -12.00
CA LEU A 131 -1.04 9.26 -12.85
C LEU A 131 -2.39 9.24 -13.55
N ALA A 132 -3.46 9.64 -12.87
CA ALA A 132 -4.77 9.74 -13.52
C ALA A 132 -4.85 10.89 -14.52
N SER A 133 -4.20 12.03 -14.24
CA SER A 133 -4.11 13.12 -15.21
C SER A 133 -3.34 12.72 -16.48
N GLU A 134 -2.39 11.80 -16.37
CA GLU A 134 -1.59 11.27 -17.49
C GLU A 134 -2.25 10.08 -18.20
N GLY A 135 -3.44 9.64 -17.76
CA GLY A 135 -4.18 8.54 -18.39
C GLY A 135 -3.61 7.15 -18.12
N CYS A 136 -2.89 6.94 -17.01
CA CYS A 136 -2.66 5.58 -16.51
C CYS A 136 -4.00 5.00 -16.04
N SER A 137 -4.63 4.22 -16.90
CA SER A 137 -5.94 3.61 -16.72
C SER A 137 -5.95 2.58 -15.57
N GLY A 138 -6.28 3.05 -14.36
CA GLY A 138 -7.18 2.37 -13.44
C GLY A 138 -8.32 3.36 -13.20
N SER A 139 -9.58 2.93 -13.27
CA SER A 139 -10.73 3.85 -13.21
C SER A 139 -10.68 4.71 -11.94
N MET A 140 -10.39 6.01 -12.10
CA MET A 140 -10.29 6.97 -11.01
C MET A 140 -11.60 7.77 -10.95
N ILE A 141 -12.44 7.47 -9.96
CA ILE A 141 -13.59 8.29 -9.61
C ILE A 141 -13.25 9.01 -8.30
N PRO A 142 -13.04 10.33 -8.30
CA PRO A 142 -12.67 11.09 -7.10
C PRO A 142 -13.82 11.25 -6.08
N ASP A 143 -15.02 10.76 -6.40
CA ASP A 143 -16.19 10.82 -5.52
C ASP A 143 -16.57 9.45 -4.94
N THR A 144 -16.41 9.38 -3.63
CA THR A 144 -16.92 8.36 -2.72
C THR A 144 -18.37 8.00 -3.08
N ASN A 145 -18.57 6.74 -3.46
CA ASN A 145 -19.83 5.97 -3.36
C ASN A 145 -19.71 4.67 -4.16
N VAL A 146 -19.09 3.66 -3.53
CA VAL A 146 -19.11 2.22 -3.87
C VAL A 146 -19.48 1.86 -5.32
N GLY A 147 -18.48 1.48 -6.10
CA GLY A 147 -18.62 0.92 -7.45
C GLY A 147 -17.36 1.16 -8.28
N GLY A 148 -16.34 0.30 -8.11
CA GLY A 148 -15.03 0.37 -8.77
C GLY A 148 -14.27 1.66 -8.48
N LYS A 149 -13.71 1.81 -7.27
CA LYS A 149 -13.32 3.13 -6.75
C LYS A 149 -12.04 3.08 -5.93
N ILE A 150 -11.04 3.87 -6.32
CA ILE A 150 -9.96 4.31 -5.45
C ILE A 150 -10.60 4.91 -4.18
N ALA A 151 -10.21 4.38 -3.02
CA ALA A 151 -10.67 4.88 -1.73
C ALA A 151 -9.51 5.64 -1.08
N THR A 152 -9.50 6.96 -1.21
CA THR A 152 -8.53 7.82 -0.54
C THR A 152 -8.86 7.86 0.95
N ILE A 153 -7.94 7.38 1.81
CA ILE A 153 -8.05 7.52 3.26
C ILE A 153 -7.00 8.53 3.71
N SER A 154 -7.41 9.80 3.75
CA SER A 154 -6.55 10.93 4.09
C SER A 154 -6.43 11.15 5.60
N GLU A 155 -5.98 10.16 6.38
CA GLU A 155 -5.70 10.40 7.81
C GLU A 155 -4.69 9.41 8.43
N VAL A 156 -3.53 9.27 7.78
CA VAL A 156 -2.42 8.49 8.31
C VAL A 156 -1.16 9.35 8.34
N SER A 157 -0.60 9.57 9.53
CA SER A 157 0.68 10.27 9.67
C SER A 157 1.85 9.40 9.21
N ASP A 158 2.63 9.96 8.28
CA ASP A 158 4.08 9.81 8.12
C ASP A 158 4.70 8.46 7.73
N ASP A 159 3.92 7.51 7.19
CA ASP A 159 4.50 6.35 6.50
C ASP A 159 4.07 6.34 5.03
N GLN A 160 5.05 6.53 4.13
CA GLN A 160 4.93 6.48 2.65
C GLN A 160 4.58 5.06 2.16
N LYS A 161 3.41 4.56 2.53
CA LYS A 161 2.94 3.21 2.18
C LYS A 161 1.67 3.31 1.36
N THR A 162 1.49 2.39 0.44
CA THR A 162 0.28 2.25 -0.38
C THR A 162 -0.29 0.87 -0.12
N THR A 163 -1.59 0.80 0.14
CA THR A 163 -2.28 -0.48 0.38
C THR A 163 -3.24 -0.72 -0.80
N PHE A 164 -3.10 -1.86 -1.47
CA PHE A 164 -3.98 -2.29 -2.55
C PHE A 164 -4.92 -3.38 -2.06
N LEU A 165 -6.16 -3.37 -2.51
CA LEU A 165 -7.17 -4.35 -2.11
C LEU A 165 -7.90 -4.90 -3.34
N TYR A 166 -8.15 -6.21 -3.34
CA TYR A 166 -8.80 -6.95 -4.43
C TYR A 166 -10.10 -7.59 -3.94
N SER A 167 -11.08 -7.75 -4.83
CA SER A 167 -12.24 -8.64 -4.64
C SER A 167 -12.05 -9.99 -5.32
#